data_AF-A0A209BVI5-F1
#
_entry.id   AF-A0A209BVI5-F1
#
_cell.length_a   1.000
_cell.length_b   1.000
_cell.length_c   1.000
_cell.angle_alpha   90.00
_cell.angle_beta   90.00
_cell.angle_gamma   90.00
#
_symmetry.space_group_name_H-M   'P 1'
#
loop_
_entity.id
_entity.type
_entity.pdbx_description
1 polymer ?
#
loop_
_entity_poly.entity_id
_entity_poly.type
_entity_poly.pdbx_seq_one_letter_code
_entity_poly.pdbx_strand_id
1 'polypeptide(L)'
;MTTSAAGQPLIPQPPATVAALRQAVRQITPAALPAFTRELDQAADQSRQGSDLAPLQRFIAQWAAYVYIQRQPGLSADLRSWEERAASGDAAQARQAAAEIGRILDQAHAAVGLHSR
;
A
#
# COMPACT_ATOMS: atom_id res chain seq x y z
N MET A 1 9.88 2.70 -25.60
CA MET A 1 9.63 1.64 -24.61
C MET A 1 10.81 1.60 -23.66
N THR A 2 10.70 2.23 -22.50
CA THR A 2 11.69 2.11 -21.42
C THR A 2 11.15 1.09 -20.43
N THR A 3 11.45 -0.19 -20.66
CA THR A 3 11.19 -1.22 -19.67
C THR A 3 12.21 -1.02 -18.55
N SER A 4 11.83 -0.26 -17.53
CA SER A 4 12.63 -0.03 -16.33
C SER A 4 12.97 -1.40 -15.74
N ALA A 5 14.25 -1.63 -15.47
CA ALA A 5 14.77 -2.89 -14.96
C ALA A 5 13.97 -3.30 -13.71
N ALA A 6 13.20 -4.38 -13.83
CA ALA A 6 12.44 -4.95 -12.73
C ALA A 6 13.41 -5.54 -11.70
N GLY A 7 13.89 -4.69 -10.79
CA GLY A 7 14.72 -5.10 -9.67
C GLY A 7 13.99 -6.16 -8.84
N GLN A 8 14.75 -7.14 -8.36
CA GLN A 8 14.29 -8.16 -7.40
C GLN A 8 13.58 -7.45 -6.21
N PRO A 9 12.48 -8.01 -5.68
CA PRO A 9 11.85 -7.46 -4.48
C PRO A 9 12.86 -7.27 -3.33
N LEU A 10 12.80 -6.12 -2.66
CA LEU A 10 13.68 -5.78 -1.52
C LEU A 10 13.56 -6.79 -0.37
N ILE A 11 12.36 -7.36 -0.21
CA ILE A 11 12.05 -8.42 0.76
C ILE A 11 11.06 -9.43 0.13
N PRO A 12 11.04 -10.68 0.62
CA PRO A 12 9.94 -11.61 0.37
C PRO A 12 8.59 -11.00 0.78
N GLN A 13 7.49 -11.50 0.21
CA GLN A 13 6.17 -11.06 0.63
C GLN A 13 5.95 -11.45 2.11
N PRO A 14 5.73 -10.48 3.02
CA PRO A 14 5.49 -10.83 4.42
C PRO A 14 4.09 -11.43 4.59
N PRO A 15 3.88 -12.25 5.63
CA PRO A 15 2.55 -12.63 6.08
C PRO A 15 1.67 -11.42 6.36
N ALA A 16 0.37 -11.53 6.11
CA ALA A 16 -0.62 -10.49 6.39
C ALA A 16 -0.96 -10.41 7.90
N THR A 17 0.04 -10.10 8.72
CA THR A 17 -0.12 -9.88 10.17
C THR A 17 0.49 -8.54 10.57
N VAL A 18 -0.08 -7.89 11.59
CA VAL A 18 0.39 -6.58 12.06
C VAL A 18 1.89 -6.60 12.39
N ALA A 19 2.38 -7.64 13.05
CA ALA A 19 3.78 -7.76 13.43
C ALA A 19 4.71 -7.87 12.21
N ALA A 20 4.36 -8.72 11.24
CA ALA A 20 5.15 -8.92 10.03
C ALA A 20 5.14 -7.67 9.14
N LEU A 21 3.98 -7.03 8.99
CA LEU A 21 3.85 -5.78 8.23
C LEU A 21 4.66 -4.65 8.88
N ARG A 22 4.60 -4.50 10.21
CA ARG A 22 5.42 -3.50 10.93
C ARG A 22 6.92 -3.74 10.72
N GLN A 23 7.37 -5.00 10.75
CA GLN A 23 8.76 -5.35 10.49
C GLN A 23 9.17 -4.99 9.05
N ALA A 24 8.33 -5.33 8.07
CA ALA A 24 8.57 -4.99 6.68
C ALA A 24 8.65 -3.47 6.47
N VAL A 25 7.70 -2.70 7.03
CA VAL A 25 7.70 -1.23 6.98
C VAL A 25 8.98 -0.67 7.57
N ARG A 26 9.42 -1.16 8.74
CA ARG A 26 10.68 -0.74 9.36
C ARG A 26 11.91 -0.99 8.46
N GLN A 27 11.88 -2.04 7.65
CA GLN A 27 13.00 -2.41 6.79
C GLN A 27 13.04 -1.62 5.47
N ILE A 28 11.90 -1.39 4.82
CA ILE A 28 11.86 -0.84 3.45
C ILE A 28 11.33 0.60 3.36
N THR A 29 10.59 1.07 4.36
CA THR A 29 9.96 2.40 4.37
C THR A 29 9.79 2.91 5.81
N PRO A 30 10.90 3.14 6.55
CA PRO A 30 10.85 3.50 7.96
C PRO A 30 10.10 4.81 8.23
N ALA A 31 10.07 5.72 7.25
CA ALA A 31 9.31 6.98 7.32
C ALA A 31 7.79 6.76 7.48
N ALA A 32 7.26 5.60 7.09
CA ALA A 32 5.84 5.28 7.22
C ALA A 32 5.47 4.68 8.60
N LEU A 33 6.42 4.39 9.48
CA LEU A 33 6.15 3.81 10.82
C LEU A 33 5.22 4.66 11.71
N PRO A 34 5.34 6.01 11.74
CA PRO A 34 4.41 6.84 12.52
C PRO A 34 2.97 6.77 11.99
N ALA A 35 2.78 6.66 10.67
CA ALA A 35 1.47 6.48 10.07
C ALA A 35 0.91 5.09 10.41
N PHE A 36 1.73 4.04 10.25
CA PHE A 36 1.37 2.66 10.59
C PHE A 36 0.86 2.54 12.03
N THR A 37 1.59 3.11 12.99
CA THR A 37 1.23 3.02 14.42
C THR A 37 -0.09 3.73 14.69
N ARG A 38 -0.25 4.95 14.17
CA ARG A 38 -1.47 5.76 14.36
C ARG A 38 -2.70 5.07 13.78
N GLU A 39 -2.59 4.53 12.57
CA GLU A 39 -3.69 3.83 11.90
C GLU A 39 -4.03 2.50 12.59
N LEU A 40 -3.03 1.81 13.13
CA LEU A 40 -3.25 0.60 13.94
C LEU A 40 -4.05 0.93 15.21
N ASP A 41 -3.67 2.00 15.92
CA ASP A 41 -4.36 2.44 17.13
C ASP A 41 -5.81 2.81 16.81
N GLN A 42 -6.02 3.59 15.74
CA GLN A 42 -7.36 3.94 15.25
C GLN A 42 -8.20 2.70 14.90
N ALA A 43 -7.64 1.74 14.16
CA ALA A 43 -8.34 0.52 13.77
C ALA A 43 -8.67 -0.35 15.00
N ALA A 44 -7.78 -0.42 15.98
CA ALA A 44 -8.02 -1.13 17.24
C ALA A 44 -9.17 -0.49 18.04
N ASP A 45 -9.19 0.84 18.16
CA ASP A 45 -10.24 1.55 18.86
C ASP A 45 -11.60 1.41 18.18
N GLN A 46 -11.65 1.55 16.85
CA GLN A 46 -12.88 1.31 16.08
C GLN A 46 -13.38 -0.13 16.23
N SER A 47 -12.47 -1.11 16.24
CA SER A 47 -12.84 -2.52 16.41
C SER A 47 -13.45 -2.79 17.79
N ARG A 48 -12.90 -2.17 18.84
CA ARG A 48 -13.44 -2.24 20.21
C ARG A 48 -14.81 -1.60 20.32
N GLN A 49 -14.98 -0.41 19.74
CA GLN A 49 -16.24 0.35 19.79
C GLN A 49 -17.37 -0.38 19.04
N GLY A 50 -17.06 -0.93 17.86
CA GLY A 50 -18.03 -1.66 17.03
C GLY A 50 -18.22 -3.13 17.43
N SER A 51 -17.40 -3.67 18.34
CA SER A 51 -17.34 -5.10 18.65
C SER A 51 -17.17 -6.00 17.41
N ASP A 52 -16.40 -5.53 16.43
CA ASP A 52 -16.12 -6.21 15.16
C ASP A 52 -14.67 -5.98 14.75
N LEU A 53 -14.05 -6.99 14.13
CA LEU A 53 -12.66 -6.95 13.66
C LEU A 53 -12.50 -6.35 12.26
N ALA A 54 -13.60 -6.00 11.57
CA ALA A 54 -13.54 -5.43 10.22
C ALA A 54 -12.58 -4.22 10.10
N PRO A 55 -12.51 -3.25 11.04
CA PRO A 55 -11.53 -2.17 10.96
C PRO A 55 -10.08 -2.67 10.97
N LEU A 56 -9.77 -3.66 11.82
CA LEU A 56 -8.43 -4.25 11.88
C LEU A 56 -8.10 -5.08 10.62
N GLN A 57 -9.09 -5.77 10.05
CA GLN A 57 -8.93 -6.49 8.78
C GLN A 57 -8.63 -5.53 7.62
N ARG A 58 -9.35 -4.40 7.54
CA ARG A 58 -9.08 -3.34 6.55
C ARG A 58 -7.69 -2.74 6.72
N PHE A 59 -7.26 -2.50 7.96
CA PHE A 59 -5.89 -2.05 8.26
C PHE A 59 -4.85 -3.04 7.70
N ILE A 60 -5.01 -4.35 7.97
CA ILE A 60 -4.10 -5.38 7.47
C ILE A 60 -4.09 -5.40 5.93
N ALA A 61 -5.26 -5.31 5.28
CA ALA A 61 -5.37 -5.30 3.82
C ALA A 61 -4.63 -4.11 3.19
N GLN A 62 -4.89 -2.91 3.70
CA GLN A 62 -4.26 -1.68 3.21
C GLN A 62 -2.74 -1.74 3.36
N TRP A 63 -2.23 -2.14 4.53
CA TRP A 63 -0.79 -2.17 4.77
C TRP A 63 -0.08 -3.33 4.08
N ALA A 64 -0.75 -4.45 3.84
CA ALA A 64 -0.22 -5.53 3.01
C ALA A 64 -0.05 -5.07 1.55
N ALA A 65 -1.05 -4.38 0.98
CA ALA A 65 -0.95 -3.82 -0.37
C ALA A 65 0.15 -2.75 -0.46
N TYR A 66 0.22 -1.84 0.51
CA TYR A 66 1.29 -0.85 0.59
C TYR A 66 2.68 -1.50 0.62
N VAL A 67 2.91 -2.50 1.48
CA VAL A 67 4.19 -3.21 1.55
C VAL A 67 4.48 -3.99 0.26
N TYR A 68 3.47 -4.57 -0.39
CA TYR A 68 3.63 -5.24 -1.68
C TYR A 68 4.14 -4.29 -2.78
N ILE A 69 3.67 -3.04 -2.78
CA ILE A 69 4.15 -2.00 -3.70
C ILE A 69 5.57 -1.57 -3.32
N GLN A 70 5.79 -1.21 -2.06
CA GLN A 70 7.09 -0.67 -1.61
C GLN A 70 8.24 -1.66 -1.71
N ARG A 71 7.98 -2.97 -1.59
CA ARG A 71 9.03 -3.99 -1.77
C ARG A 71 9.48 -4.10 -3.23
N GLN A 72 8.77 -3.51 -4.19
CA GLN A 72 9.07 -3.55 -5.62
C GLN A 72 9.49 -2.14 -6.07
N PRO A 73 10.80 -1.84 -6.18
CA PRO A 73 11.26 -0.48 -6.47
C PRO A 73 10.67 0.12 -7.76
N GLY A 74 10.50 -0.71 -8.81
CA GLY A 74 9.87 -0.28 -10.06
C GLY A 74 8.41 0.13 -9.87
N LEU A 75 7.61 -0.72 -9.22
CA LEU A 75 6.18 -0.43 -8.97
C LEU A 75 5.99 0.77 -8.04
N SER A 76 6.84 0.91 -7.02
CA SER A 76 6.83 2.08 -6.12
C SER A 76 7.19 3.38 -6.85
N ALA A 77 8.19 3.35 -7.74
CA ALA A 77 8.57 4.49 -8.56
C ALA A 77 7.45 4.88 -9.55
N ASP A 78 6.83 3.89 -10.19
CA ASP A 78 5.70 4.11 -11.10
C ASP A 78 4.53 4.75 -10.36
N LEU A 79 4.15 4.22 -9.18
CA LEU A 79 3.09 4.80 -8.36
C LEU A 79 3.37 6.27 -8.04
N ARG A 80 4.59 6.58 -7.55
CA ARG A 80 4.98 7.96 -7.23
C ARG A 80 4.90 8.89 -8.44
N SER A 81 5.31 8.41 -9.62
CA SER A 81 5.23 9.20 -10.84
C SER A 81 3.79 9.54 -11.22
N TRP A 82 2.86 8.61 -11.01
CA TRP A 82 1.43 8.86 -11.24
C TRP A 82 0.83 9.77 -10.17
N GLU A 83 1.20 9.61 -8.90
CA GLU A 83 0.78 10.51 -7.82
C GLU A 83 1.21 11.96 -8.09
N GLU A 84 2.44 12.16 -8.55
CA GLU A 84 2.95 13.49 -8.92
C GLU A 84 2.21 14.09 -10.12
N ARG A 85 1.91 13.28 -11.15
CA ARG A 85 1.08 13.69 -12.29
C ARG A 85 -0.36 14.00 -11.89
N ALA A 86 -0.92 13.27 -10.93
CA ALA A 86 -2.26 13.55 -10.40
C ALA A 86 -2.32 14.88 -9.66
N ALA A 87 -1.25 15.23 -8.94
CA ALA A 87 -1.14 16.46 -8.18
C ALA A 87 -0.83 17.70 -9.03
N SER A 88 -0.10 17.55 -10.14
CA SER A 88 0.44 18.67 -10.93
C SER A 88 -0.17 18.83 -12.33
N GLY A 89 -0.88 17.83 -12.83
CA GLY A 89 -1.43 17.81 -14.18
C GLY A 89 -2.76 18.56 -14.33
N ASP A 90 -3.16 18.78 -15.58
CA ASP A 90 -4.52 19.24 -15.90
C ASP A 90 -5.58 18.17 -15.55
N ALA A 91 -6.87 18.53 -15.67
CA ALA A 91 -7.96 17.63 -15.31
C ALA A 91 -7.96 16.30 -16.08
N ALA A 92 -7.48 16.27 -17.32
CA ALA A 92 -7.38 15.05 -18.12
C ALA A 92 -6.21 14.18 -17.65
N GLN A 93 -5.06 14.80 -17.40
CA GLN A 93 -3.87 14.14 -16.86
C GLN A 93 -4.12 13.60 -15.46
N ALA A 94 -4.82 14.34 -14.60
CA ALA A 94 -5.18 13.91 -13.26
C ALA A 94 -6.13 12.70 -13.29
N ARG A 95 -7.11 12.71 -14.20
CA ARG A 95 -8.02 11.56 -14.39
C ARG A 95 -7.28 10.32 -14.89
N GLN A 96 -6.36 10.49 -15.86
CA GLN A 96 -5.52 9.39 -16.33
C GLN A 96 -4.67 8.84 -15.18
N ALA A 97 -3.99 9.71 -14.44
CA ALA A 97 -3.14 9.31 -13.33
C ALA A 97 -3.92 8.57 -12.23
N ALA A 98 -5.10 9.05 -11.86
CA ALA A 98 -5.98 8.36 -10.92
C ALA A 98 -6.36 6.95 -11.40
N ALA A 99 -6.62 6.77 -12.70
CA ALA A 99 -6.91 5.45 -13.26
C ALA A 99 -5.72 4.49 -13.17
N GLU A 100 -4.50 4.97 -13.43
CA GLU A 100 -3.28 4.14 -13.31
C GLU A 100 -2.94 3.82 -11.86
N ILE A 101 -3.09 4.78 -10.94
CA ILE A 101 -2.96 4.55 -9.50
C ILE A 101 -3.95 3.45 -9.06
N GLY A 102 -5.21 3.56 -9.48
CA GLY A 102 -6.24 2.55 -9.19
C GLY A 102 -5.80 1.15 -9.64
N ARG A 103 -5.29 1.00 -10.87
CA ARG A 103 -4.80 -0.29 -11.37
C ARG A 103 -3.65 -0.86 -10.55
N ILE A 104 -2.70 -0.02 -10.15
CA ILE A 104 -1.57 -0.45 -9.30
C ILE A 104 -2.08 -0.95 -7.95
N LEU A 105 -3.03 -0.23 -7.33
CA LEU A 105 -3.63 -0.62 -6.07
C LEU A 105 -4.44 -1.92 -6.20
N ASP A 106 -5.24 -2.07 -7.24
CA ASP A 106 -6.02 -3.30 -7.50
C ASP A 106 -5.11 -4.52 -7.68
N GLN A 107 -4.02 -4.35 -8.46
CA GLN A 107 -3.01 -5.39 -8.62
C GLN A 107 -2.36 -5.76 -7.28
N ALA A 108 -2.07 -4.78 -6.43
CA ALA A 108 -1.48 -5.02 -5.11
C ALA A 108 -2.45 -5.79 -4.20
N HIS A 109 -3.73 -5.39 -4.14
CA HIS A 109 -4.75 -6.09 -3.35
C HIS A 109 -4.96 -7.53 -3.83
N ALA A 110 -5.04 -7.74 -5.15
CA ALA A 110 -5.16 -9.07 -5.74
C ALA A 110 -3.95 -9.96 -5.39
N ALA A 111 -2.74 -9.40 -5.43
CA ALA A 111 -1.52 -10.14 -5.15
C ALA A 111 -1.37 -10.55 -3.67
N VAL A 112 -1.92 -9.78 -2.73
CA VAL A 112 -1.92 -10.13 -1.31
C VAL A 112 -3.12 -11.00 -0.90
N GLY A 113 -4.06 -11.26 -1.82
CA GLY A 113 -5.24 -12.09 -1.58
C GLY A 113 -6.28 -11.48 -0.63
N LEU A 114 -6.14 -10.19 -0.31
CA LEU A 114 -7.00 -9.47 0.61
C LEU A 114 -7.97 -8.62 -0.22
N HIS A 115 -9.11 -9.20 -0.53
CA HIS A 115 -10.21 -8.46 -1.13
C HIS A 115 -10.94 -7.75 0.00
N SER A 116 -10.97 -6.43 -0.03
CA SER A 116 -11.94 -5.63 0.73
C SER A 116 -13.33 -6.03 0.22
N ARG A 117 -14.04 -6.90 0.95
CA ARG A 117 -15.48 -7.11 0.76
C ARG A 117 -16.26 -6.04 1.51
#